data_AF-R3KL47-F1
#
_entry.id   AF-R3KL47-F1
#
_cell.length_a   1.000
_cell.length_b   1.000
_cell.length_c   1.000
_cell.angle_alpha   90.00
_cell.angle_beta   90.00
_cell.angle_gamma   90.00
#
_symmetry.space_group_name_H-M   'P 1'
#
loop_
_entity.id
_entity.type
_entity.pdbx_description
1 polymer ?
#
loop_
_entity_poly.entity_id
_entity_poly.type
_entity_poly.pdbx_seq_one_letter_code
_entity_poly.pdbx_strand_id
1 'polypeptide(L)'
;MNNHLKKKAYRNTPAFVMLAWGSFLFFVVLILVGLYTLKEPLMVKGYYLMGSVGLISSSFTLSKVIRDNQEDEERYNQMFRAHEESEE
;
A
#
# COMPACT_ATOMS: atom_id res chain seq x y z
N MET A 1 -36.56 11.35 -12.23
CA MET A 1 -35.60 11.19 -11.12
C MET A 1 -34.55 10.18 -11.57
N ASN A 2 -33.51 10.64 -12.28
CA ASN A 2 -32.51 9.74 -12.87
C ASN A 2 -31.35 9.56 -11.90
N ASN A 3 -31.27 8.37 -11.31
CA ASN A 3 -30.18 7.98 -10.42
C ASN A 3 -28.90 7.78 -11.22
N HIS A 4 -28.04 8.81 -11.27
CA HIS A 4 -26.64 8.67 -11.69
C HIS A 4 -25.83 8.02 -10.56
N LEU A 5 -26.06 6.73 -10.30
CA LEU A 5 -25.16 5.94 -9.45
C LEU A 5 -23.87 5.71 -10.23
N LYS A 6 -22.89 6.62 -10.09
CA LYS A 6 -21.53 6.40 -10.59
C LYS A 6 -21.00 5.09 -10.00
N LYS A 7 -20.86 4.07 -10.85
CA LYS A 7 -20.33 2.75 -10.47
C LYS A 7 -18.88 2.93 -9.98
N LYS A 8 -18.58 2.47 -8.75
CA LYS A 8 -17.20 2.42 -8.24
C LYS A 8 -16.37 1.54 -9.17
N ALA A 9 -15.46 2.14 -9.93
CA ALA A 9 -14.47 1.41 -10.71
C ALA A 9 -13.30 1.05 -9.78
N TYR A 10 -13.09 -0.25 -9.55
CA TYR A 10 -11.90 -0.71 -8.85
C TYR A 10 -10.70 -0.62 -9.79
N ARG A 11 -9.66 0.12 -9.38
CA ARG A 11 -8.42 0.28 -10.17
C ARG A 11 -7.67 -1.04 -10.38
N ASN A 12 -7.81 -2.01 -9.47
CA ASN A 12 -7.11 -3.30 -9.52
C ASN A 12 -8.10 -4.46 -9.67
N THR A 13 -7.75 -5.45 -10.49
CA THR A 13 -8.54 -6.68 -10.60
C THR A 13 -8.37 -7.55 -9.34
N PRO A 14 -9.36 -8.41 -9.01
CA PRO A 14 -9.27 -9.31 -7.85
C PRO A 14 -8.02 -10.20 -7.84
N ALA A 15 -7.52 -10.60 -9.02
CA ALA A 15 -6.31 -11.39 -9.15
C ALA A 15 -5.06 -10.65 -8.64
N PHE A 16 -4.90 -9.36 -8.99
CA PHE A 16 -3.77 -8.56 -8.50
C PHE A 16 -3.83 -8.35 -6.99
N VAL A 17 -5.03 -8.19 -6.42
CA VAL A 17 -5.21 -8.10 -4.97
C VAL A 17 -4.77 -9.40 -4.28
N MET A 18 -5.17 -10.56 -4.81
CA MET A 18 -4.73 -11.86 -4.27
C MET A 18 -3.23 -12.06 -4.38
N LEU A 19 -2.60 -11.68 -5.49
CA LEU A 19 -1.14 -11.77 -5.65
C LEU A 19 -0.39 -10.88 -4.66
N ALA A 20 -0.87 -9.65 -4.42
CA ALA A 20 -0.26 -8.75 -3.45
C ALA A 20 -0.31 -9.32 -2.02
N TRP A 21 -1.47 -9.79 -1.58
CA TRP A 21 -1.60 -10.41 -0.26
C TRP A 21 -0.87 -11.75 -0.14
N GLY A 22 -0.90 -12.57 -1.18
CA GLY A 22 -0.22 -13.87 -1.23
C GLY A 22 1.30 -13.72 -1.13
N SER A 23 1.89 -12.82 -1.92
CA SER A 23 3.33 -12.53 -1.87
C SER A 23 3.75 -11.93 -0.53
N PHE A 24 2.99 -10.99 0.02
CA PHE A 24 3.27 -10.42 1.33
C PHE A 24 3.33 -11.51 2.42
N LEU A 25 2.31 -12.37 2.49
CA LEU A 25 2.26 -13.43 3.49
C LEU A 25 3.38 -14.46 3.27
N PHE A 26 3.69 -14.78 2.02
CA PHE A 26 4.77 -15.68 1.65
C PHE A 26 6.13 -15.18 2.16
N PHE A 27 6.45 -13.90 1.96
CA PHE A 27 7.72 -13.32 2.46
C PHE A 27 7.77 -13.22 3.98
N VAL A 28 6.65 -12.91 4.65
CA VAL A 28 6.58 -12.93 6.13
C VAL A 28 6.90 -14.33 6.65
N VAL A 29 6.32 -15.37 6.05
CA VAL A 29 6.60 -16.77 6.44
C VAL A 29 8.07 -17.12 6.18
N LEU A 30 8.64 -16.72 5.04
CA LEU A 30 10.06 -16.95 4.76
C LEU A 30 10.99 -16.34 5.81
N ILE A 31 10.71 -15.12 6.29
CA ILE A 31 11.48 -14.48 7.36
C ILE A 31 11.36 -15.30 8.66
N LEU A 32 10.15 -15.72 9.04
CA LEU A 32 9.94 -16.51 10.25
C LEU A 32 10.65 -17.87 10.20
N VAL A 33 10.58 -18.57 9.07
CA VAL A 33 11.28 -19.85 8.84
C VAL A 33 12.80 -19.65 8.86
N GLY A 34 13.30 -18.57 8.26
CA GLY A 34 14.71 -18.19 8.29
C GLY A 34 15.20 -17.96 9.73
N LEU A 35 14.46 -17.19 10.52
CA LEU A 35 14.79 -16.94 11.94
C LEU A 35 14.71 -18.19 12.81
N TYR A 36 13.76 -19.11 12.51
CA TYR A 36 13.65 -20.38 13.23
C TYR A 36 14.86 -21.29 12.96
N THR A 37 15.29 -21.37 11.70
CA THR A 37 16.42 -22.20 11.27
C THR A 37 17.77 -21.64 11.75
N LEU A 38 17.86 -20.33 11.98
CA LEU A 38 19.08 -19.68 12.42
C LEU A 38 19.49 -20.14 13.84
N LYS A 39 20.72 -20.63 14.02
CA LYS A 39 21.27 -21.09 15.32
C LYS A 39 22.00 -19.96 16.04
N GLU A 40 21.32 -18.85 16.25
CA GLU A 40 21.87 -17.66 16.90
C GLU A 40 21.17 -17.36 18.24
N PRO A 41 21.81 -16.59 19.14
CA PRO A 41 21.19 -16.18 20.39
C PRO A 41 19.92 -15.36 20.14
N LEU A 42 18.98 -15.44 21.09
CA LEU A 42 17.66 -14.81 20.97
C LEU A 42 17.74 -13.29 20.73
N MET A 43 18.76 -12.63 21.28
CA MET A 43 19.01 -11.20 21.09
C MET A 43 19.23 -10.84 19.61
N VAL A 44 20.03 -11.63 18.89
CA VAL A 44 20.33 -11.40 17.47
C VAL A 44 19.09 -11.65 16.62
N LYS A 45 18.33 -12.71 16.91
CA LYS A 45 17.05 -12.99 16.24
C LYS A 45 16.04 -11.85 16.44
N GLY A 46 15.97 -11.29 17.64
CA GLY A 46 15.10 -10.16 17.96
C GLY A 46 15.46 -8.92 17.14
N TYR A 47 16.75 -8.63 16.97
CA TYR A 47 17.22 -7.52 16.15
C TYR A 47 16.76 -7.65 14.68
N TYR A 48 16.92 -8.82 14.07
CA TYR A 48 16.45 -9.07 12.70
C TYR A 48 14.93 -8.96 12.56
N LEU A 49 14.18 -9.45 13.55
CA LEU A 49 12.72 -9.35 13.55
C LEU A 49 12.26 -7.89 13.66
N MET A 50 12.86 -7.10 14.57
CA MET A 50 12.57 -5.67 14.72
C MET A 50 12.86 -4.90 13.42
N GLY A 51 14.01 -5.14 12.80
CA GLY A 51 14.35 -4.50 11.51
C GLY A 51 13.37 -4.87 10.40
N SER A 52 12.97 -6.14 10.33
CA SER A 52 12.03 -6.64 9.32
C SER A 52 10.64 -6.01 9.48
N VAL A 53 10.11 -5.98 10.70
CA VAL A 53 8.80 -5.34 10.99
C VAL A 53 8.85 -3.83 10.73
N GLY A 54 9.94 -3.16 11.15
CA GLY A 54 10.15 -1.74 10.92
C GLY A 54 10.19 -1.39 9.44
N LEU A 55 10.94 -2.15 8.63
CA LEU A 55 11.02 -1.96 7.18
C LEU A 55 9.68 -2.18 6.49
N ILE A 56 8.95 -3.24 6.86
CA ILE A 56 7.61 -3.52 6.31
C ILE A 56 6.66 -2.35 6.62
N SER A 57 6.60 -1.93 7.89
CA SER A 57 5.72 -0.82 8.32
C SER A 57 6.06 0.49 7.62
N SER A 58 7.35 0.82 7.53
CA SER A 58 7.83 2.02 6.84
C SER A 58 7.51 1.99 5.34
N SER A 59 7.72 0.85 4.67
CA SER A 59 7.40 0.68 3.25
C SER A 59 5.91 0.87 2.95
N PHE A 60 5.01 0.34 3.80
CA PHE A 60 3.58 0.59 3.66
C PHE A 60 3.21 2.05 3.91
N THR A 61 3.86 2.70 4.88
CA THR A 61 3.60 4.11 5.18
C THR A 61 4.04 4.99 4.02
N LEU A 62 5.25 4.77 3.49
CA LEU A 62 5.76 5.45 2.32
C LEU A 62 4.85 5.26 1.10
N SER A 63 4.38 4.03 0.86
CA SER A 63 3.46 3.74 -0.24
C SER A 63 2.13 4.49 -0.11
N LYS A 64 1.60 4.64 1.11
CA LYS A 64 0.39 5.45 1.36
C LYS A 64 0.66 6.92 1.05
N VAL A 65 1.73 7.49 1.61
CA VAL A 65 2.08 8.90 1.41
C VAL A 65 2.24 9.24 -0.08
N ILE A 66 2.92 8.39 -0.84
CA ILE A 66 3.07 8.61 -2.30
C ILE A 66 1.70 8.58 -3.00
N ARG A 67 0.84 7.62 -2.65
CA ARG A 67 -0.49 7.52 -3.25
C ARG A 67 -1.39 8.70 -2.89
N ASP A 68 -1.35 9.11 -1.63
CA ASP A 68 -2.16 10.22 -1.12
C ASP A 68 -1.73 11.53 -1.80
N ASN A 69 -0.42 11.77 -1.94
CA ASN A 69 0.09 12.93 -2.70
C ASN A 69 -0.36 12.94 -4.17
N GLN A 70 -0.40 11.77 -4.83
CA GLN A 70 -0.91 11.65 -6.20
C GLN A 70 -2.42 11.95 -6.29
N GLU A 71 -3.21 11.43 -5.35
CA GLU A 71 -4.66 11.68 -5.28
C GLU A 71 -4.97 13.16 -5.01
N ASP A 72 -4.16 13.83 -4.19
CA ASP A 72 -4.29 15.26 -3.89
C ASP A 72 -3.96 16.14 -5.11
N GLU A 73 -2.92 15.82 -5.87
CA GLU A 73 -2.56 16.53 -7.11
C GLU A 73 -3.64 16.37 -8.18
N GLU A 74 -4.16 15.15 -8.38
CA GLU A 74 -5.27 14.88 -9.29
C GLU A 74 -6.53 15.70 -8.90
N ARG A 75 -6.80 15.83 -7.60
CA ARG A 75 -7.95 16.59 -7.08
C ARG A 75 -7.76 18.10 -7.27
N TYR A 76 -6.57 18.63 -7.05
CA TYR A 76 -6.25 20.04 -7.30
C TYR A 76 -6.47 20.41 -8.76
N ASN A 77 -5.96 19.59 -9.68
CA ASN A 77 -6.13 19.82 -11.12
C ASN A 77 -7.61 19.77 -11.56
N GLN A 78 -8.42 18.90 -10.94
CA GLN A 78 -9.87 18.86 -11.20
C GLN A 78 -10.58 20.13 -10.72
N MET A 79 -10.22 20.65 -9.53
CA MET A 79 -10.78 21.90 -9.02
C MET A 79 -10.39 23.10 -9.89
N PHE A 80 -9.14 23.16 -10.34
CA PHE A 80 -8.66 24.23 -11.22
C PHE A 80 -9.43 24.27 -12.55
N ARG A 81 -9.58 23.11 -13.20
CA ARG A 81 -10.35 23.01 -14.46
C ARG A 81 -11.82 23.36 -14.28
N ALA A 82 -12.43 22.96 -13.16
CA ALA A 82 -13.81 23.33 -12.85
C ALA A 82 -13.97 24.84 -12.61
N HIS A 83 -12.94 25.51 -12.09
CA HIS A 83 -12.94 26.96 -11.95
C HIS A 83 -12.83 27.65 -13.31
N GLU A 84 -11.95 27.19 -14.20
CA GLU A 84 -11.84 27.72 -15.58
C GLU A 84 -13.17 27.58 -16.34
N GLU A 85 -13.80 26.41 -16.31
CA GLU A 85 -15.10 26.16 -16.96
C GLU A 85 -16.26 27.01 -16.38
N SER A 86 -16.12 27.54 -15.16
CA SER A 86 -17.15 28.38 -14.53
C SER A 86 -17.04 29.87 -14.86
N GLU A 87 -15.88 30.30 -15.38
CA GLU A 87 -15.66 31.70 -15.80
C GLU A 87 -15.88 31.93 -17.31
N GLU A 88 -15.95 30.86 -18.12
CA GLU A 88 -16.37 30.88 -19.54
C GLU A 88 -17.90 30.85 -19.72
#